data_AF-A0A2E8Y780-F1
#
_entry.id   AF-A0A2E8Y780-F1
#
_cell.length_a   1.000
_cell.length_b   1.000
_cell.length_c   1.000
_cell.angle_alpha   90.00
_cell.angle_beta   90.00
_cell.angle_gamma   90.00
#
_symmetry.space_group_name_H-M   'P 1'
#
loop_
_entity.id
_entity.type
_entity.pdbx_description
1 polymer ?
#
loop_
_entity_poly.entity_id
_entity_poly.type
_entity_poly.pdbx_seq_one_letter_code
_entity_poly.pdbx_strand_id
1 'polypeptide(L)'
;MQRTFNYTDRHRLEKADALFSFRENSTNAPDFDVNFEFNPDDFPPDASLYVEAHFRETRQRFDFGTVGQISPPDNRRLDQIDLSGPTLFRVLIVDHTSGGIILAAGDGFRADTGEDGENQSWLLAVSARPMGQVTWKMEFQTGGMPELTVNNSIPGAIERMRSDPIFQSLILPAALREILIHYLWNNHEENSDIWKQWTEFAELFADPIPADDDTSVLLDWVDEVVAGFCARFDFSDMLVHSGIGDSE
;
A
#
# COMPACT_ATOMS: atom_id res chain seq x y z
N MET A 1 -26.45 -6.08 13.89
CA MET A 1 -26.48 -5.55 12.50
C MET A 1 -26.65 -4.04 12.55
N GLN A 2 -25.56 -3.30 12.57
CA GLN A 2 -25.61 -1.84 12.47
C GLN A 2 -25.24 -1.49 11.03
N ARG A 3 -26.26 -1.23 10.20
CA ARG A 3 -26.09 -0.71 8.84
C ARG A 3 -25.43 0.67 8.96
N THR A 4 -24.23 0.82 8.42
CA THR A 4 -23.60 2.12 8.22
C THR A 4 -24.42 2.89 7.19
N PHE A 5 -25.24 3.83 7.65
CA PHE A 5 -25.84 4.83 6.78
C PHE A 5 -24.75 5.83 6.41
N ASN A 6 -24.37 5.89 5.14
CA ASN A 6 -23.61 7.00 4.58
C ASN A 6 -24.50 8.25 4.62
N TYR A 7 -24.43 9.01 5.72
CA TYR A 7 -25.26 10.20 5.96
C TYR A 7 -24.77 11.45 5.22
N THR A 8 -23.65 11.34 4.51
CA THR A 8 -23.10 12.36 3.64
C THR A 8 -22.84 11.66 2.32
N ASP A 9 -23.42 12.12 1.21
CA ASP A 9 -23.18 11.64 -0.17
C ASP A 9 -21.71 11.89 -0.59
N ARG A 10 -20.77 11.33 0.17
CA ARG A 10 -19.33 11.48 -0.02
C ARG A 10 -18.90 10.55 -1.12
N HIS A 11 -18.41 11.12 -2.21
CA HIS A 11 -17.83 10.37 -3.30
C HIS A 11 -16.47 9.82 -2.86
N ARG A 12 -16.27 8.52 -3.07
CA ARG A 12 -14.95 7.92 -2.92
C ARG A 12 -14.17 8.17 -4.20
N LEU A 13 -12.97 8.72 -4.08
CA LEU A 13 -12.03 8.79 -5.20
C LEU A 13 -11.24 7.48 -5.24
N GLU A 14 -11.26 6.83 -6.38
CA GLU A 14 -10.57 5.57 -6.65
C GLU A 14 -9.14 5.83 -7.13
N LYS A 15 -8.29 4.79 -7.12
CA LYS A 15 -6.88 4.92 -7.58
C LYS A 15 -6.74 5.51 -8.98
N ALA A 16 -7.70 5.22 -9.86
CA ALA A 16 -7.71 5.73 -11.23
C ALA A 16 -7.94 7.25 -11.31
N ASP A 17 -8.54 7.86 -10.28
CA ASP A 17 -8.91 9.28 -10.28
C ASP A 17 -7.72 10.21 -9.98
N ALA A 18 -6.62 9.67 -9.47
CA ALA A 18 -5.41 10.44 -9.19
C ALA A 18 -4.14 9.58 -9.30
N LEU A 19 -3.29 9.93 -10.28
CA LEU A 19 -2.04 9.23 -10.55
C LEU A 19 -0.86 10.08 -10.05
N PHE A 20 -0.11 9.55 -9.09
CA PHE A 20 1.02 10.24 -8.47
C PHE A 20 2.34 9.76 -9.08
N SER A 21 3.35 10.63 -9.11
CA SER A 21 4.72 10.27 -9.50
C SER A 21 5.74 11.09 -8.71
N PHE A 22 6.95 10.56 -8.55
CA PHE A 22 8.06 11.32 -7.99
C PHE A 22 8.90 11.95 -9.10
N ARG A 23 9.33 13.20 -8.88
CA ARG A 23 10.33 13.83 -9.73
C ARG A 23 11.72 13.35 -9.31
N GLU A 24 12.50 12.87 -10.27
CA GLU A 24 13.91 12.58 -10.05
C GLU A 24 14.68 13.89 -9.82
N ASN A 25 14.84 14.32 -8.56
CA ASN A 25 15.88 15.28 -8.20
C ASN A 25 16.26 15.31 -6.71
N SER A 26 17.56 15.09 -6.46
CA SER A 26 18.40 15.45 -5.30
C SER A 26 18.08 14.91 -3.89
N THR A 27 18.93 13.95 -3.48
CA THR A 27 19.63 13.70 -2.20
C THR A 27 18.98 13.91 -0.82
N ASN A 28 17.80 14.51 -0.63
CA ASN A 28 17.25 14.72 0.72
C ASN A 28 15.74 14.44 0.89
N ALA A 29 14.90 14.99 0.02
CA ALA A 29 13.45 14.80 0.06
C ALA A 29 12.87 14.94 -1.35
N PRO A 30 12.03 14.00 -1.81
CA PRO A 30 11.51 14.02 -3.17
C PRO A 30 10.43 15.08 -3.35
N ASP A 31 10.33 15.58 -4.58
CA ASP A 31 9.17 16.33 -5.07
C ASP A 31 8.20 15.36 -5.75
N PHE A 32 6.89 15.63 -5.67
CA PHE A 32 5.88 14.82 -6.34
C PHE A 32 5.08 15.61 -7.39
N ASP A 33 4.56 14.88 -8.37
CA ASP A 33 3.53 15.30 -9.31
C ASP A 33 2.26 14.46 -9.10
N VAL A 34 1.13 15.01 -9.52
CA VAL A 34 -0.15 14.30 -9.56
C VAL A 34 -0.91 14.72 -10.83
N ASN A 35 -1.49 13.73 -11.49
CA ASN A 35 -2.45 13.92 -12.56
C ASN A 35 -3.83 13.49 -12.06
N PHE A 36 -4.83 14.36 -12.18
CA PHE A 36 -6.20 14.10 -11.74
C PHE A 36 -7.04 13.69 -12.93
N GLU A 37 -7.72 12.56 -12.81
CA GLU A 37 -8.54 11.94 -13.86
C GLU A 37 -10.03 11.85 -13.47
N PHE A 38 -10.40 12.30 -12.27
CA PHE A 38 -11.81 12.40 -11.88
C PHE A 38 -12.58 13.39 -12.77
N ASN A 39 -13.89 13.17 -12.92
CA ASN A 39 -14.75 14.08 -13.66
C ASN A 39 -15.02 15.36 -12.84
N PRO A 40 -14.57 16.55 -13.28
CA PRO A 40 -14.77 17.79 -12.52
C PRO A 40 -16.24 18.22 -12.44
N ASP A 41 -17.09 17.78 -13.38
CA ASP A 41 -18.53 18.12 -13.40
C ASP A 41 -19.30 17.46 -12.26
N ASP A 42 -18.72 16.47 -11.57
CA ASP A 42 -19.33 15.80 -10.42
C ASP A 42 -19.25 16.66 -9.14
N PHE A 43 -18.49 17.78 -9.16
CA PHE A 43 -18.24 18.61 -8.00
C PHE A 43 -18.47 20.11 -8.29
N PRO A 44 -18.80 20.94 -7.27
CA PRO A 44 -18.85 22.38 -7.42
C PRO A 44 -17.49 22.95 -7.88
N PRO A 45 -17.46 23.86 -8.87
CA PRO A 45 -16.20 24.38 -9.43
C PRO A 45 -15.36 25.20 -8.44
N ASP A 46 -15.98 25.71 -7.37
CA ASP A 46 -15.36 26.46 -6.29
C ASP A 46 -14.95 25.58 -5.09
N ALA A 47 -15.24 24.27 -5.13
CA ALA A 47 -14.77 23.33 -4.11
C ALA A 47 -13.23 23.26 -4.13
N SER A 48 -12.61 23.35 -2.95
CA SER A 48 -11.16 23.31 -2.81
C SER A 48 -10.62 21.90 -3.02
N LEU A 49 -9.50 21.80 -3.74
CA LEU A 49 -8.80 20.55 -3.98
C LEU A 49 -7.51 20.54 -3.15
N TYR A 50 -7.39 19.55 -2.26
CA TYR A 50 -6.18 19.33 -1.47
C TYR A 50 -5.57 17.97 -1.77
N VAL A 51 -4.24 17.93 -1.74
CA VAL A 51 -3.46 16.71 -1.68
C VAL A 51 -2.71 16.68 -0.36
N GLU A 52 -2.68 15.53 0.28
CA GLU A 52 -1.90 15.35 1.49
C GLU A 52 -1.00 14.14 1.34
N ALA A 53 0.30 14.37 1.52
CA ALA A 53 1.25 13.29 1.70
C ALA A 53 1.27 12.93 3.19
N HIS A 54 1.30 11.64 3.50
CA HIS A 54 1.38 11.17 4.87
C HIS A 54 2.20 9.88 5.00
N PHE A 55 2.79 9.72 6.18
CA PHE A 55 3.38 8.49 6.66
C PHE A 55 3.23 8.45 8.18
N ARG A 56 2.56 7.41 8.71
CA ARG A 56 2.21 7.28 10.14
C ARG A 56 1.50 8.56 10.63
N GLU A 57 2.04 9.19 11.67
CA GLU A 57 1.47 10.40 12.29
C GLU A 57 1.89 11.70 11.59
N THR A 58 2.79 11.62 10.60
CA THR A 58 3.27 12.82 9.89
C THR A 58 2.47 13.06 8.62
N ARG A 59 2.11 14.33 8.38
CA ARG A 59 1.27 14.74 7.25
C ARG A 59 1.67 16.12 6.75
N GLN A 60 1.68 16.27 5.43
CA GLN A 60 1.94 17.53 4.74
C GLN A 60 0.85 17.77 3.70
N ARG A 61 0.15 18.91 3.82
CA ARG A 61 -0.95 19.30 2.94
C ARG A 61 -0.48 20.30 1.88
N PHE A 62 -0.96 20.10 0.66
CA PHE A 62 -0.75 20.94 -0.51
C PHE A 62 -2.10 21.40 -1.04
N ASP A 63 -2.21 22.71 -1.29
CA ASP A 63 -3.40 23.34 -1.89
C ASP A 63 -3.23 23.37 -3.41
N PHE A 64 -4.17 22.74 -4.12
CA PHE A 64 -4.20 22.65 -5.58
C PHE A 64 -5.25 23.58 -6.20
N GLY A 65 -5.75 24.58 -5.45
CA GLY A 65 -6.77 25.50 -5.91
C GLY A 65 -8.17 24.90 -5.79
N THR A 66 -8.98 25.03 -6.84
CA THR A 66 -10.35 24.52 -6.86
C THR A 66 -10.56 23.51 -7.98
N VAL A 67 -11.64 22.73 -7.92
CA VAL A 67 -11.98 21.76 -8.98
C VAL A 67 -12.11 22.45 -10.35
N GLY A 68 -12.72 23.64 -10.40
CA GLY A 68 -12.88 24.42 -11.63
C GLY A 68 -11.61 25.12 -12.11
N GLN A 69 -10.59 25.24 -11.26
CA GLN A 69 -9.31 25.86 -11.60
C GLN A 69 -8.18 25.22 -10.79
N ILE A 70 -7.80 24.01 -11.20
CA ILE A 70 -6.68 23.28 -10.59
C ILE A 70 -5.38 24.04 -10.86
N SER A 71 -4.71 24.44 -9.80
CA SER A 71 -3.46 25.18 -9.81
C SER A 71 -2.47 24.52 -8.85
N PRO A 72 -1.62 23.59 -9.34
CA PRO A 72 -0.62 22.93 -8.51
C PRO A 72 0.31 23.96 -7.84
N PRO A 73 0.67 23.76 -6.56
CA PRO A 73 1.59 24.66 -5.87
C PRO A 73 3.01 24.52 -6.43
N ASP A 74 3.76 25.63 -6.42
CA ASP A 74 5.13 25.69 -6.93
C ASP A 74 6.06 24.73 -6.19
N ASN A 75 5.92 24.65 -4.86
CA ASN A 75 6.70 23.75 -4.01
C ASN A 75 5.87 22.52 -3.62
N ARG A 76 6.30 21.34 -4.09
CA ARG A 76 5.70 20.03 -3.80
C ARG A 76 6.71 19.07 -3.18
N ARG A 77 7.72 19.63 -2.52
CA ARG A 77 8.74 18.88 -1.81
C ARG A 77 8.16 18.27 -0.53
N LEU A 78 8.48 17.00 -0.29
CA LEU A 78 8.06 16.26 0.90
C LEU A 78 9.06 16.44 2.05
N ASP A 79 9.06 17.61 2.67
CA ASP A 79 10.01 18.00 3.73
C ASP A 79 9.40 18.10 5.14
N GLN A 80 8.10 17.82 5.29
CA GLN A 80 7.38 17.85 6.57
C GLN A 80 6.79 16.49 6.98
N ILE A 81 7.17 15.42 6.28
CA ILE A 81 6.79 14.05 6.62
C ILE A 81 8.01 13.20 6.93
N ASP A 82 7.80 12.14 7.71
CA ASP A 82 8.78 11.09 7.90
C ASP A 82 8.90 10.28 6.60
N LEU A 83 10.09 10.26 6.01
CA LEU A 83 10.40 9.55 4.76
C LEU A 83 10.99 8.15 5.00
N SER A 84 11.01 7.67 6.24
CA SER A 84 11.55 6.35 6.59
C SER A 84 10.70 5.17 6.09
N GLY A 85 9.48 5.42 5.61
CA GLY A 85 8.58 4.41 5.04
C GLY A 85 7.68 4.95 3.92
N PRO A 86 6.73 4.11 3.42
CA PRO A 86 5.93 4.45 2.24
C PRO A 86 5.23 5.79 2.37
N THR A 87 5.41 6.69 1.40
CA THR A 87 4.57 7.88 1.35
C THR A 87 3.25 7.50 0.71
N LEU A 88 2.17 7.68 1.46
CA LEU A 88 0.82 7.60 0.92
C LEU A 88 0.30 9.01 0.64
N PHE A 89 -0.55 9.11 -0.36
CA PHE A 89 -1.26 10.33 -0.68
C PHE A 89 -2.74 10.18 -0.42
N ARG A 90 -3.36 11.29 -0.03
CA ARG A 90 -4.79 11.46 0.12
C ARG A 90 -5.23 12.65 -0.72
N VAL A 91 -6.34 12.49 -1.43
CA VAL A 91 -6.98 13.56 -2.20
C VAL A 91 -8.27 13.94 -1.49
N LEU A 92 -8.52 15.25 -1.34
CA LEU A 92 -9.71 15.79 -0.69
C LEU A 92 -10.35 16.86 -1.58
N ILE A 93 -11.65 16.74 -1.81
CA ILE A 93 -12.48 17.80 -2.39
C ILE A 93 -13.39 18.35 -1.29
N VAL A 94 -13.27 19.63 -0.99
CA VAL A 94 -13.91 20.27 0.16
C VAL A 94 -14.76 21.45 -0.28
N ASP A 95 -16.04 21.44 0.10
CA ASP A 95 -16.93 22.59 -0.05
C ASP A 95 -16.87 23.48 1.20
N HIS A 96 -16.32 24.67 1.04
CA HIS A 96 -16.28 25.68 2.11
C HIS A 96 -17.55 26.53 2.18
N THR A 97 -18.39 26.55 1.13
CA THR A 97 -19.65 27.30 1.15
C THR A 97 -20.64 26.69 2.13
N SER A 98 -20.59 25.36 2.30
CA SER A 98 -21.38 24.59 3.26
C SER A 98 -20.65 24.32 4.59
N GLY A 99 -19.65 25.13 4.95
CA GLY A 99 -18.96 25.00 6.25
C GLY A 99 -17.80 24.01 6.30
N GLY A 100 -17.14 23.72 5.17
CA GLY A 100 -15.93 22.90 5.10
C GLY A 100 -16.22 21.40 5.02
N ILE A 101 -17.29 21.02 4.32
CA ILE A 101 -17.70 19.62 4.17
C ILE A 101 -16.83 18.95 3.12
N ILE A 102 -16.29 17.78 3.45
CA ILE A 102 -15.62 16.90 2.48
C ILE A 102 -16.71 16.32 1.57
N LEU A 103 -16.67 16.69 0.28
CA LEU A 103 -17.54 16.17 -0.78
C LEU A 103 -17.00 14.86 -1.35
N ALA A 104 -15.67 14.76 -1.50
CA ALA A 104 -15.02 13.55 -1.96
C ALA A 104 -13.67 13.34 -1.28
N ALA A 105 -13.29 12.08 -1.12
CA ALA A 105 -11.98 11.71 -0.64
C ALA A 105 -11.53 10.37 -1.21
N GLY A 106 -10.24 10.27 -1.51
CA GLY A 106 -9.54 9.01 -1.69
C GLY A 106 -8.27 9.02 -0.85
N ASP A 107 -7.87 7.87 -0.35
CA ASP A 107 -6.70 7.72 0.51
C ASP A 107 -5.90 6.48 0.09
N GLY A 108 -4.64 6.40 0.51
CA GLY A 108 -3.75 5.28 0.19
C GLY A 108 -3.23 5.28 -1.25
N PHE A 109 -3.27 6.41 -1.95
CA PHE A 109 -2.63 6.57 -3.26
C PHE A 109 -1.11 6.47 -3.11
N ARG A 110 -0.44 5.91 -4.12
CA ARG A 110 1.02 5.77 -4.16
C ARG A 110 1.56 6.45 -5.40
N ALA A 111 2.74 7.05 -5.28
CA ALA A 111 3.47 7.50 -6.45
C ALA A 111 4.05 6.31 -7.20
N ASP A 112 3.88 6.31 -8.51
CA ASP A 112 4.57 5.39 -9.39
C ASP A 112 6.07 5.67 -9.31
N THR A 113 6.86 4.61 -9.12
CA THR A 113 8.33 4.69 -9.01
C THR A 113 9.02 4.50 -10.36
N GLY A 114 8.24 4.37 -11.45
CA GLY A 114 8.77 4.36 -12.81
C GLY A 114 9.46 3.05 -13.23
N GLU A 115 9.51 2.04 -12.36
CA GLU A 115 10.13 0.74 -12.66
C GLU A 115 9.15 -0.39 -13.01
N ASP A 116 7.84 -0.20 -12.90
CA ASP A 116 6.88 -1.24 -13.26
C ASP A 116 5.84 -0.73 -14.27
N GLY A 117 6.01 -1.16 -15.52
CA GLY A 117 5.07 -0.93 -16.60
C GLY A 117 3.68 -1.48 -16.30
N GLU A 118 2.69 -0.80 -16.88
CA GLU A 118 1.31 -1.25 -17.14
C GLU A 118 0.72 -2.27 -16.16
N ASN A 119 -0.06 -1.75 -15.21
CA ASN A 119 -1.34 -2.35 -14.82
C ASN A 119 -1.30 -3.80 -14.28
N GLN A 120 -0.19 -4.23 -13.67
CA GLN A 120 -0.22 -5.35 -12.75
C GLN A 120 -0.50 -4.81 -11.35
N SER A 121 -1.71 -5.04 -10.86
CA SER A 121 -2.06 -4.85 -9.45
C SER A 121 -1.27 -5.86 -8.62
N TRP A 122 0.00 -5.57 -8.35
CA TRP A 122 0.81 -6.37 -7.44
C TRP A 122 0.13 -6.32 -6.07
N LEU A 123 -0.34 -7.48 -5.60
CA LEU A 123 -1.00 -7.63 -4.30
C LEU A 123 -0.08 -7.16 -3.16
N LEU A 124 1.23 -7.29 -3.36
CA LEU A 124 2.28 -6.85 -2.46
C LEU A 124 3.22 -5.86 -3.17
N ALA A 125 3.31 -4.64 -2.66
CA ALA A 125 4.29 -3.68 -3.11
C ALA A 125 5.65 -3.94 -2.45
N VAL A 126 6.74 -3.73 -3.19
CA VAL A 126 8.12 -3.90 -2.70
C VAL A 126 8.87 -2.58 -2.83
N SER A 127 9.54 -2.13 -1.77
CA SER A 127 10.36 -0.91 -1.78
C SER A 127 11.72 -1.14 -1.12
N ALA A 128 12.75 -0.37 -1.53
CA ALA A 128 14.08 -0.45 -0.96
C ALA A 128 14.40 0.82 -0.15
N ARG A 129 14.75 0.67 1.13
CA ARG A 129 15.00 1.81 2.05
C ARG A 129 16.20 1.57 2.96
N PRO A 130 16.83 2.62 3.51
CA PRO A 130 17.85 2.47 4.53
C PRO A 130 17.21 1.98 5.85
N MET A 131 17.63 0.81 6.34
CA MET A 131 17.08 0.20 7.56
C MET A 131 18.16 -0.26 8.57
N GLY A 132 19.38 0.27 8.45
CA GLY A 132 20.49 -0.14 9.30
C GLY A 132 20.84 -1.61 9.08
N GLN A 133 20.68 -2.45 10.10
CA GLN A 133 20.95 -3.89 10.03
C GLN A 133 19.70 -4.76 9.84
N VAL A 134 18.50 -4.16 9.86
CA VAL A 134 17.26 -4.89 9.56
C VAL A 134 17.25 -5.20 8.07
N THR A 135 17.09 -6.46 7.68
CA THR A 135 17.21 -6.89 6.28
C THR A 135 15.95 -6.64 5.47
N TRP A 136 14.80 -6.90 6.06
CA TRP A 136 13.48 -6.60 5.51
C TRP A 136 12.45 -6.46 6.64
N LYS A 137 11.30 -5.87 6.34
CA LYS A 137 10.13 -5.83 7.22
C LYS A 137 8.85 -5.61 6.42
N MET A 138 7.72 -6.04 6.96
CA MET A 138 6.42 -5.58 6.51
C MET A 138 6.09 -4.22 7.14
N GLU A 139 5.62 -3.29 6.32
CA GLU A 139 5.05 -2.01 6.76
C GLU A 139 3.55 -2.00 6.44
N PHE A 140 2.76 -1.76 7.48
CA PHE A 140 1.31 -1.63 7.39
C PHE A 140 0.94 -0.19 7.73
N GLN A 141 0.22 0.44 6.82
CA GLN A 141 -0.35 1.77 7.06
C GLN A 141 -1.85 1.66 7.09
N THR A 142 -2.47 2.40 8.00
CA THR A 142 -3.92 2.46 8.13
C THR A 142 -4.56 2.83 6.78
N GLY A 143 -5.35 1.91 6.23
CA GLY A 143 -6.02 2.09 4.92
C GLY A 143 -5.09 2.02 3.69
N GLY A 144 -3.83 1.67 3.86
CA GLY A 144 -2.85 1.46 2.79
C GLY A 144 -2.61 -0.03 2.48
N MET A 145 -2.14 -0.31 1.26
CA MET A 145 -1.66 -1.66 0.91
C MET A 145 -0.44 -2.02 1.77
N PRO A 146 -0.27 -3.30 2.17
CA PRO A 146 0.94 -3.73 2.86
C PRO A 146 2.14 -3.56 1.93
N GLU A 147 3.28 -3.15 2.49
CA GLU A 147 4.53 -3.00 1.74
C GLU A 147 5.63 -3.85 2.34
N LEU A 148 6.28 -4.66 1.50
CA LEU A 148 7.53 -5.30 1.84
C LEU A 148 8.67 -4.30 1.63
N THR A 149 9.24 -3.81 2.71
CA THR A 149 10.44 -2.96 2.64
C THR A 149 11.68 -3.82 2.80
N VAL A 150 12.57 -3.77 1.82
CA VAL A 150 13.90 -4.41 1.85
C VAL A 150 15.00 -3.39 2.08
N ASN A 151 16.09 -3.81 2.73
CA ASN A 151 17.19 -2.90 3.03
C ASN A 151 17.97 -2.57 1.76
N ASN A 152 18.07 -1.30 1.41
CA ASN A 152 18.83 -0.85 0.24
C ASN A 152 20.36 -1.04 0.38
N SER A 153 20.84 -1.39 1.59
CA SER A 153 22.23 -1.82 1.80
C SER A 153 22.50 -3.23 1.24
N ILE A 154 21.45 -4.01 0.94
CA ILE A 154 21.57 -5.31 0.27
C ILE A 154 21.72 -5.06 -1.23
N PRO A 155 22.82 -5.50 -1.87
CA PRO A 155 23.04 -5.27 -3.30
C PRO A 155 21.94 -5.89 -4.17
N GLY A 156 21.26 -5.05 -4.95
CA GLY A 156 20.19 -5.49 -5.86
C GLY A 156 18.94 -6.00 -5.13
N ALA A 157 18.61 -5.47 -3.95
CA ALA A 157 17.53 -5.99 -3.10
C ALA A 157 16.18 -6.21 -3.82
N ILE A 158 15.74 -5.24 -4.64
CA ILE A 158 14.49 -5.36 -5.41
C ILE A 158 14.58 -6.45 -6.47
N GLU A 159 15.67 -6.47 -7.25
CA GLU A 159 15.89 -7.50 -8.28
C GLU A 159 15.94 -8.89 -7.65
N ARG A 160 16.60 -9.03 -6.50
CA ARG A 160 16.62 -10.30 -5.75
C ARG A 160 15.24 -10.73 -5.29
N MET A 161 14.39 -9.81 -4.82
CA MET A 161 12.99 -10.15 -4.52
C MET A 161 12.23 -10.64 -5.75
N ARG A 162 12.57 -10.13 -6.95
CA ARG A 162 11.92 -10.49 -8.22
C ARG A 162 12.41 -11.81 -8.80
N SER A 163 13.69 -12.15 -8.63
CA SER A 163 14.31 -13.25 -9.39
C SER A 163 15.19 -14.21 -8.58
N ASP A 164 15.60 -13.89 -7.35
CA ASP A 164 16.46 -14.73 -6.53
C ASP A 164 15.62 -15.75 -5.73
N PRO A 165 15.73 -17.06 -6.03
CA PRO A 165 14.94 -18.09 -5.37
C PRO A 165 15.12 -18.12 -3.85
N ILE A 166 16.32 -17.80 -3.36
CA ILE A 166 16.62 -17.81 -1.93
C ILE A 166 15.87 -16.68 -1.24
N PHE A 167 15.87 -15.49 -1.83
CA PHE A 167 15.13 -14.34 -1.30
C PHE A 167 13.63 -14.61 -1.29
N GLN A 168 13.09 -15.14 -2.38
CA GLN A 168 11.68 -15.44 -2.49
C GLN A 168 11.22 -16.47 -1.45
N SER A 169 11.92 -17.61 -1.38
CA SER A 169 11.55 -18.71 -0.48
C SER A 169 11.67 -18.35 1.00
N LEU A 170 12.60 -17.47 1.37
CA LEU A 170 12.78 -17.07 2.77
C LEU A 170 11.90 -15.89 3.19
N ILE A 171 11.50 -15.02 2.25
CA ILE A 171 10.79 -13.77 2.57
C ILE A 171 9.30 -13.87 2.26
N LEU A 172 8.89 -14.37 1.09
CA LEU A 172 7.48 -14.31 0.68
C LEU A 172 6.54 -15.13 1.59
N PRO A 173 6.87 -16.37 2.02
CA PRO A 173 6.02 -17.10 2.96
C PRO A 173 5.88 -16.39 4.31
N ALA A 174 6.97 -15.79 4.80
CA ALA A 174 6.97 -15.05 6.06
C ALA A 174 6.17 -13.74 5.94
N ALA A 175 6.31 -13.02 4.83
CA ALA A 175 5.54 -11.82 4.53
C ALA A 175 4.04 -12.13 4.45
N LEU A 176 3.65 -13.20 3.75
CA LEU A 176 2.24 -13.63 3.67
C LEU A 176 1.67 -13.91 5.07
N ARG A 177 2.41 -14.66 5.90
CA ARG A 177 2.03 -14.91 7.28
C ARG A 177 1.81 -13.62 8.06
N GLU A 178 2.77 -12.68 8.01
CA GLU A 178 2.67 -11.40 8.71
C GLU A 178 1.47 -10.56 8.22
N ILE A 179 1.17 -10.60 6.93
CA ILE A 179 0.03 -9.89 6.34
C ILE A 179 -1.29 -10.46 6.86
N LEU A 180 -1.47 -11.78 6.82
CA LEU A 180 -2.70 -12.41 7.29
C LEU A 180 -2.90 -12.19 8.79
N ILE A 181 -1.84 -12.34 9.59
CA ILE A 181 -1.85 -12.02 11.02
C ILE A 181 -2.19 -10.53 11.24
N HIS A 182 -1.62 -9.62 10.46
CA HIS A 182 -1.93 -8.20 10.63
C HIS A 182 -3.43 -7.94 10.47
N TYR A 183 -4.04 -8.43 9.40
CA TYR A 183 -5.45 -8.15 9.16
C TYR A 183 -6.40 -8.88 10.10
N LEU A 184 -6.08 -10.12 10.49
CA LEU A 184 -6.87 -10.89 11.46
C LEU A 184 -7.01 -10.18 12.81
N TRP A 185 -5.95 -9.50 13.27
CA TRP A 185 -5.93 -8.80 14.56
C TRP A 185 -6.30 -7.32 14.47
N ASN A 186 -6.44 -6.75 13.27
CA ASN A 186 -6.81 -5.36 13.05
C ASN A 186 -8.22 -5.26 12.44
N ASN A 187 -9.24 -5.57 13.26
CA ASN A 187 -10.67 -5.62 12.88
C ASN A 187 -11.24 -4.33 12.26
N HIS A 188 -10.53 -3.21 12.35
CA HIS A 188 -10.90 -1.97 11.66
C HIS A 188 -10.84 -2.09 10.13
N GLU A 189 -10.19 -3.14 9.60
CA GLU A 189 -9.96 -3.33 8.17
C GLU A 189 -10.81 -4.45 7.53
N GLU A 190 -11.62 -5.18 8.31
CA GLU A 190 -12.46 -6.32 7.87
C GLU A 190 -13.48 -6.00 6.74
N ASN A 191 -13.74 -4.71 6.48
CA ASN A 191 -14.63 -4.28 5.39
C ASN A 191 -13.89 -3.46 4.32
N SER A 192 -12.58 -3.34 4.42
CA SER A 192 -11.75 -2.69 3.40
C SER A 192 -11.65 -3.58 2.16
N ASP A 193 -11.49 -2.96 0.99
CA ASP A 193 -11.25 -3.73 -0.25
C ASP A 193 -9.90 -4.45 -0.20
N ILE A 194 -8.95 -3.94 0.58
CA ILE A 194 -7.63 -4.54 0.77
C ILE A 194 -7.75 -5.86 1.54
N TRP A 195 -8.53 -5.88 2.62
CA TRP A 195 -8.81 -7.12 3.35
C TRP A 195 -9.44 -8.17 2.43
N LYS A 196 -10.46 -7.79 1.66
CA LYS A 196 -11.10 -8.70 0.71
C LYS A 196 -10.12 -9.29 -0.31
N GLN A 197 -9.23 -8.46 -0.86
CA GLN A 197 -8.19 -8.93 -1.78
C GLN A 197 -7.28 -9.99 -1.15
N TRP A 198 -6.88 -9.80 0.11
CA TRP A 198 -6.03 -10.75 0.82
C TRP A 198 -6.77 -12.01 1.26
N THR A 199 -8.04 -11.93 1.64
CA THR A 199 -8.85 -13.12 1.92
C THR A 199 -9.12 -13.94 0.66
N GLU A 200 -9.47 -13.28 -0.45
CA GLU A 200 -9.66 -13.95 -1.75
C GLU A 200 -8.35 -14.60 -2.25
N PHE A 201 -7.21 -13.96 -2.00
CA PHE A 201 -5.90 -14.54 -2.30
C PHE A 201 -5.59 -15.76 -1.41
N ALA A 202 -5.89 -15.70 -0.11
CA ALA A 202 -5.67 -16.80 0.83
C ALA A 202 -6.52 -18.05 0.48
N GLU A 203 -7.75 -17.84 0.03
CA GLU A 203 -8.68 -18.89 -0.41
C GLU A 203 -8.18 -19.67 -1.66
N LEU A 204 -7.14 -19.18 -2.34
CA LEU A 204 -6.48 -19.96 -3.40
C LEU A 204 -5.64 -21.13 -2.86
N PHE A 205 -5.32 -21.12 -1.57
CA PHE A 205 -4.36 -22.04 -0.94
C PHE A 205 -4.95 -22.87 0.20
N ALA A 206 -6.03 -22.41 0.83
CA ALA A 206 -6.73 -23.11 1.89
C ALA A 206 -8.25 -22.83 1.83
N ASP A 207 -9.01 -23.48 2.71
CA ASP A 207 -10.44 -23.17 2.87
C ASP A 207 -10.65 -21.72 3.36
N PRO A 208 -11.86 -21.16 3.19
CA PRO A 208 -12.19 -19.82 3.68
C PRO A 208 -11.89 -19.64 5.16
N ILE A 209 -11.62 -18.39 5.54
CA ILE A 209 -11.34 -18.01 6.93
C ILE A 209 -12.41 -18.61 7.89
N PRO A 210 -11.99 -19.29 8.97
CA PRO A 210 -12.92 -19.84 9.94
C PRO A 210 -13.81 -18.76 10.56
N ALA A 211 -15.10 -19.08 10.75
CA ALA A 211 -16.01 -18.26 11.53
C ALA A 211 -15.81 -18.49 13.05
N ASP A 212 -14.57 -18.40 13.51
CA ASP A 212 -14.12 -18.65 14.87
C ASP A 212 -13.22 -17.48 15.32
N ASP A 213 -13.33 -17.07 16.58
CA ASP A 213 -12.50 -16.00 17.18
C ASP A 213 -11.35 -16.56 18.03
N ASP A 214 -11.24 -17.89 18.14
CA ASP A 214 -10.14 -18.55 18.81
C ASP A 214 -8.82 -18.31 18.05
N THR A 215 -7.87 -17.71 18.75
CA THR A 215 -6.56 -17.36 18.21
C THR A 215 -5.79 -18.56 17.66
N SER A 216 -5.92 -19.74 18.29
CA SER A 216 -5.24 -20.95 17.82
C SER A 216 -5.82 -21.42 16.49
N VAL A 217 -7.14 -21.41 16.36
CA VAL A 217 -7.84 -21.80 15.11
C VAL A 217 -7.46 -20.87 13.96
N LEU A 218 -7.40 -19.56 14.22
CA LEU A 218 -7.01 -18.58 13.21
C LEU A 218 -5.53 -18.70 12.82
N LEU A 219 -4.63 -19.00 13.77
CA LEU A 219 -3.21 -19.23 13.48
C LEU A 219 -2.98 -20.52 12.68
N ASP A 220 -3.70 -21.59 13.01
CA ASP A 220 -3.65 -22.84 12.26
C ASP A 220 -4.12 -22.62 10.82
N TRP A 221 -5.17 -21.82 10.61
CA TRP A 221 -5.60 -21.42 9.26
C TRP A 221 -4.52 -20.63 8.51
N VAL A 222 -3.83 -19.69 9.16
CA VAL A 222 -2.69 -18.98 8.54
C VAL A 222 -1.59 -19.95 8.14
N ASP A 223 -1.28 -20.94 8.99
CA ASP A 223 -0.31 -21.98 8.69
C ASP A 223 -0.71 -22.82 7.47
N GLU A 224 -1.99 -23.18 7.35
CA GLU A 224 -2.53 -23.90 6.19
C GLU A 224 -2.40 -23.09 4.89
N VAL A 225 -2.78 -21.80 4.92
CA VAL A 225 -2.65 -20.90 3.76
C VAL A 225 -1.19 -20.79 3.34
N VAL A 226 -0.27 -20.58 4.29
CA VAL A 226 1.17 -20.46 4.01
C VAL A 226 1.75 -21.78 3.50
N ALA A 227 1.31 -22.92 4.02
CA ALA A 227 1.72 -24.23 3.53
C ALA A 227 1.25 -24.47 2.09
N GLY A 228 -0.01 -24.15 1.78
CA GLY A 228 -0.56 -24.23 0.43
C GLY A 228 0.15 -23.29 -0.54
N PHE A 229 0.47 -22.07 -0.11
CA PHE A 229 1.28 -21.11 -0.87
C PHE A 229 2.68 -21.69 -1.15
N CYS A 230 3.37 -22.20 -0.13
CA CYS A 230 4.68 -22.81 -0.30
C CYS A 230 4.67 -24.00 -1.26
N ALA A 231 3.66 -24.86 -1.16
CA ALA A 231 3.51 -26.03 -2.03
C ALA A 231 3.20 -25.61 -3.48
N ARG A 232 2.43 -24.54 -3.69
CA ARG A 232 2.05 -24.07 -5.03
C ARG A 232 3.23 -23.51 -5.84
N PHE A 233 4.25 -23.00 -5.15
CA PHE A 233 5.44 -22.36 -5.72
C PHE A 233 6.73 -23.15 -5.46
N ASP A 234 6.64 -24.35 -4.90
CA ASP A 234 7.77 -25.26 -4.66
C ASP A 234 8.95 -24.61 -3.90
N PHE A 235 8.69 -23.72 -2.94
CA PHE A 235 9.75 -22.89 -2.31
C PHE A 235 10.86 -23.71 -1.63
N SER A 236 10.51 -24.86 -1.04
CA SER A 236 11.50 -25.77 -0.46
C SER A 236 12.43 -26.33 -1.54
N ASP A 237 11.87 -26.78 -2.66
CA ASP A 237 12.66 -27.32 -3.77
C ASP A 237 13.49 -26.22 -4.42
N MET A 238 12.96 -24.99 -4.55
CA MET A 238 13.72 -23.83 -5.00
C MET A 238 14.97 -23.59 -4.14
N LEU A 239 14.88 -23.72 -2.81
CA LEU A 239 16.03 -23.60 -1.93
C LEU A 239 17.03 -24.74 -2.11
N VAL A 240 16.55 -25.98 -2.21
CA VAL A 240 17.43 -27.15 -2.44
C VAL A 240 18.24 -26.99 -3.73
N HIS A 241 17.61 -26.50 -4.80
CA HIS A 241 18.26 -26.33 -6.11
C HIS A 241 19.04 -25.01 -6.25
N SER A 242 18.95 -24.10 -5.26
CA SER A 242 19.66 -22.82 -5.28
C SER A 242 21.17 -22.92 -4.96
N GLY A 243 21.67 -24.12 -4.63
CA GLY A 243 23.10 -24.37 -4.38
C GLY A 243 23.57 -24.00 -2.96
N ILE A 244 22.66 -23.79 -2.01
CA ILE A 244 23.01 -23.67 -0.57
C ILE A 244 23.50 -25.04 -0.09
N GLY A 245 24.78 -25.34 -0.29
CA GLY A 245 25.39 -26.59 0.16
C GLY A 245 26.59 -27.09 -0.64
N ASP A 246 26.83 -26.60 -1.87
CA ASP A 246 27.90 -27.12 -2.74
C ASP A 246 29.30 -26.55 -2.43
N SER A 247 29.52 -26.10 -1.19
CA SER A 247 30.82 -25.64 -0.70
C SER A 247 31.40 -26.63 0.31
N GLU A 248 31.91 -27.75 -0.18
CA GLU A 248 32.94 -28.55 0.53
C GLU A 248 34.34 -28.24 0.02
#